data_AF-A0A7V4PRS1-F1
#
_entry.id   AF-A0A7V4PRS1-F1
#
_cell.length_a   1.000
_cell.length_b   1.000
_cell.length_c   1.000
_cell.angle_alpha   90.00
_cell.angle_beta   90.00
_cell.angle_gamma   90.00
#
_symmetry.space_group_name_H-M   'P 1'
#
loop_
_entity.id
_entity.type
_entity.pdbx_description
1 polymer ?
#
loop_
_entity_poly.entity_id
_entity_poly.type
_entity_poly.pdbx_seq_one_letter_code
_entity_poly.pdbx_strand_id
1 'polypeptide(L)'
;MNFYPVFLLSSYLLVFLGLAGLFLTEELSSPYLLLGGLCALLGAVRDLKGATGILPGWLANGAMLLVLALSLFSIFALQALPLQELVHFLLALQAVKLLAPKKGRDWLQLYLLSFFSLLAASALSVDISFAAIFLSYLFAAPWVLVLFHLKSATEEAGKSPEAEARFVSWPLLRLVGAIDVVLLTLTIFFFVSFPRLSAGLFGNAWATGSSVTGFSDRLALGEVAEIQKNNAVAMRVVMEGGRPQEATTLYWRGLALDLFDGRKWHKSRGDVAPLKRFGDTYVVEESAPDASVIRQRITLEPLGSAALFTLNGPLAVSGRLPYVFRDSLGNLQTAYPPPFQITYEALSRADQSWQEKSSVGNALQLPSLDPRIIQLAQSVTAQIPEAVGKARALERHLRESYRYSLQGLPVGGADPLADFLFEAQQGNCEYFASALAVMLRSLGIPARVVNGYLGA
;
A
#
# COMPACT_ATOMS: atom_id res chain seq x y z
N MET A 1 35.57 -18.16 26.81
CA MET A 1 34.11 -17.93 26.75
C MET A 1 33.45 -19.30 26.79
N ASN A 2 32.47 -19.55 27.66
CA ASN A 2 31.77 -20.84 27.69
C ASN A 2 30.96 -21.00 26.39
N PHE A 3 31.10 -22.14 25.72
CA PHE A 3 30.48 -22.40 24.41
C PHE A 3 28.94 -22.31 24.47
N TYR A 4 28.34 -22.88 25.50
CA TYR A 4 26.88 -23.00 25.62
C TYR A 4 26.14 -21.65 25.70
N PRO A 5 26.53 -20.67 26.54
CA PRO A 5 25.95 -19.32 26.50
C PRO A 5 26.11 -18.61 25.15
N VAL A 6 27.25 -18.81 24.47
CA VAL A 6 27.51 -18.21 23.15
C VAL A 6 26.56 -18.80 22.12
N PHE A 7 26.44 -20.13 22.07
CA PHE A 7 25.49 -20.83 21.22
C PHE A 7 24.06 -20.31 21.46
N LEU A 8 23.60 -20.24 22.72
CA LEU A 8 22.26 -19.76 23.03
C LEU A 8 22.05 -18.31 22.58
N LEU A 9 22.95 -17.41 22.94
CA LEU A 9 22.85 -15.98 22.58
C LEU A 9 22.82 -15.78 21.06
N SER A 10 23.69 -16.46 20.31
CA SER A 10 23.71 -16.39 18.85
C SER A 10 22.43 -16.98 18.23
N SER A 11 21.90 -18.07 18.80
CA SER A 11 20.67 -18.71 18.33
C SER A 11 19.44 -17.80 18.52
N TYR A 12 19.33 -17.16 19.69
CA TYR A 12 18.27 -16.19 19.96
C TYR A 12 18.42 -14.89 19.17
N LEU A 13 19.66 -14.45 18.90
CA LEU A 13 19.91 -13.31 18.00
C LEU A 13 19.36 -13.58 16.60
N LEU A 14 19.60 -14.78 16.05
CA LEU A 14 19.09 -15.14 14.72
C LEU A 14 17.55 -15.17 14.69
N VAL A 15 16.93 -15.75 15.73
CA VAL A 15 15.47 -15.73 15.88
C VAL A 15 14.93 -14.31 15.97
N PHE A 16 15.58 -13.45 16.76
CA PHE A 16 15.18 -12.05 16.92
C PHE A 16 15.31 -11.26 15.62
N LEU A 17 16.37 -11.47 14.84
CA LEU A 17 16.53 -10.84 13.52
C LEU A 17 15.40 -11.25 12.56
N GLY A 18 14.98 -12.52 12.58
CA GLY A 18 13.83 -12.98 11.80
C GLY A 18 12.51 -12.31 12.22
N LEU A 19 12.27 -12.17 13.53
CA LEU A 19 11.10 -11.47 14.08
C LEU A 19 11.14 -9.96 13.79
N ALA A 20 12.30 -9.34 13.90
CA ALA A 20 12.48 -7.90 13.66
C ALA A 20 12.19 -7.54 12.19
N GLY A 21 12.47 -8.45 11.25
CA GLY A 21 12.07 -8.28 9.85
C GLY A 21 10.56 -8.09 9.70
N LEU A 22 9.75 -8.87 10.43
CA LEU A 22 8.30 -8.76 10.43
C LEU A 22 7.77 -7.52 11.19
N PHE A 23 8.55 -6.96 12.11
CA PHE A 23 8.16 -5.72 12.80
C PHE A 23 8.12 -4.51 11.88
N LEU A 24 8.97 -4.49 10.85
CA LEU A 24 9.07 -3.38 9.91
C LEU A 24 7.96 -3.34 8.87
N THR A 25 7.11 -4.37 8.76
CA THR A 25 6.14 -4.44 7.66
C THR A 25 4.92 -3.54 7.86
N GLU A 26 4.73 -2.89 9.02
CA GLU A 26 3.57 -2.06 9.43
C GLU A 26 2.16 -2.70 9.28
N GLU A 27 2.05 -3.87 8.65
CA GLU A 27 0.80 -4.61 8.40
C GLU A 27 0.31 -5.43 9.60
N LEU A 28 1.17 -5.66 10.60
CA LEU A 28 0.79 -6.39 11.81
C LEU A 28 0.35 -5.45 12.92
N SER A 29 -0.77 -5.81 13.54
CA SER A 29 -1.16 -5.18 14.79
C SER A 29 -0.07 -5.42 15.86
N SER A 30 0.34 -4.33 16.52
CA SER A 30 1.31 -4.28 17.61
C SER A 30 1.27 -5.47 18.60
N PRO A 31 0.10 -6.02 19.03
CA PRO A 31 0.06 -7.12 20.00
C PRO A 31 0.77 -8.42 19.59
N TYR A 32 0.71 -8.86 18.32
CA TYR A 32 1.31 -10.16 17.93
C TYR A 32 2.84 -10.12 17.97
N LEU A 33 3.41 -8.99 17.55
CA LEU A 33 4.86 -8.77 17.55
C LEU A 33 5.39 -8.60 18.97
N LEU A 34 4.67 -7.87 19.83
CA LEU A 34 4.99 -7.76 21.25
C LEU A 34 4.95 -9.12 21.94
N LEU A 35 3.95 -9.94 21.64
CA LEU A 35 3.85 -11.30 22.16
C LEU A 35 5.00 -12.19 21.69
N GLY A 36 5.34 -12.15 20.39
CA GLY A 36 6.46 -12.89 19.82
C GLY A 36 7.80 -12.50 20.47
N GLY A 37 8.06 -11.19 20.60
CA GLY A 37 9.25 -10.66 21.26
C GLY A 37 9.33 -11.02 22.75
N LEU A 38 8.21 -10.96 23.46
CA LEU A 38 8.12 -11.37 24.87
C LEU A 38 8.40 -12.87 25.03
N CYS A 39 7.83 -13.71 24.17
CA CYS A 39 8.09 -15.16 24.16
C CYS A 39 9.56 -15.47 23.88
N ALA A 40 10.20 -14.74 22.95
CA ALA A 40 11.62 -14.88 22.68
C ALA A 40 12.48 -14.50 23.90
N LEU A 41 12.16 -13.39 24.58
CA LEU A 41 12.88 -12.94 25.76
C LEU A 41 12.71 -13.89 26.94
N LEU A 42 11.49 -14.37 27.21
CA LEU A 42 11.20 -15.35 28.24
C LEU A 42 11.91 -16.69 27.98
N GLY A 43 11.87 -17.16 26.72
CA GLY A 43 12.61 -18.34 26.29
C GLY A 43 14.11 -18.18 26.52
N ALA A 44 14.70 -17.05 26.11
CA ALA A 44 16.13 -16.77 26.24
C ALA A 44 16.59 -16.78 27.70
N VAL A 45 15.87 -16.05 28.57
CA VAL A 45 16.20 -15.98 30.00
C VAL A 45 16.14 -17.35 30.65
N ARG A 46 15.16 -18.18 30.27
CA ARG A 46 14.96 -19.50 30.87
C ARG A 46 16.03 -20.51 30.41
N ASP A 47 16.33 -20.54 29.11
CA ASP A 47 17.36 -21.41 28.56
C ASP A 47 18.76 -21.02 29.07
N LEU A 48 19.05 -19.72 29.22
CA LEU A 48 20.30 -19.24 29.81
C LEU A 48 20.46 -19.63 31.28
N LYS A 49 19.35 -19.80 32.02
CA LYS A 49 19.33 -20.32 33.39
C LYS A 49 19.39 -21.85 33.47
N GLY A 50 19.47 -22.55 32.33
CA GLY A 50 19.49 -24.02 32.27
C GLY A 50 18.16 -24.68 32.63
N ALA A 51 17.06 -23.94 32.67
CA ALA A 51 15.74 -24.48 32.98
C ALA A 51 15.08 -25.05 31.71
N THR A 52 14.41 -26.20 31.83
CA THR A 52 13.63 -26.79 30.73
C THR A 52 12.37 -25.95 30.47
N GLY A 53 11.91 -25.90 29.21
CA GLY A 53 10.88 -24.97 28.69
C GLY A 53 9.65 -24.72 29.57
N ILE A 54 8.96 -23.60 29.32
CA ILE A 54 7.79 -23.17 30.10
C ILE A 54 6.59 -24.09 29.84
N LEU A 55 6.38 -24.45 28.58
CA LEU A 55 5.26 -25.28 28.16
C LEU A 55 5.67 -26.76 28.09
N PRO A 56 4.87 -27.69 28.63
CA PRO A 56 5.03 -29.11 28.36
C PRO A 56 4.93 -29.44 26.86
N GLY A 57 5.71 -30.40 26.38
CA GLY A 57 5.79 -30.71 24.94
C GLY A 57 4.46 -31.09 24.30
N TRP A 58 3.58 -31.80 25.02
CA TRP A 58 2.25 -32.16 24.52
C TRP A 58 1.32 -30.94 24.36
N LEU A 59 1.39 -29.97 25.29
CA LEU A 59 0.66 -28.70 25.20
C LEU A 59 1.19 -27.85 24.05
N ALA A 60 2.51 -27.79 23.86
CA ALA A 60 3.11 -27.09 22.73
C ALA A 60 2.65 -27.70 21.39
N ASN A 61 2.64 -29.03 21.27
CA ASN A 61 2.16 -29.70 20.06
C ASN A 61 0.67 -29.44 19.81
N GLY A 62 -0.16 -29.51 20.86
CA GLY A 62 -1.59 -29.17 20.76
C GLY A 62 -1.82 -27.71 20.35
N ALA A 63 -1.05 -26.78 20.90
CA ALA A 63 -1.11 -25.37 20.53
C ALA A 63 -0.68 -25.14 19.06
N MET A 64 0.35 -25.82 18.57
CA MET A 64 0.74 -25.73 17.15
C MET A 64 -0.34 -26.26 16.20
N LEU A 65 -1.01 -27.37 16.55
CA LEU A 65 -2.13 -27.89 15.77
C LEU A 65 -3.34 -26.94 15.80
N LEU A 66 -3.63 -26.34 16.96
CA LEU A 66 -4.70 -25.35 17.09
C LEU A 66 -4.41 -24.11 16.24
N VAL A 67 -3.17 -23.58 16.27
CA VAL A 67 -2.74 -22.46 15.43
C VAL A 67 -2.95 -22.80 13.95
N LEU A 68 -2.56 -24.00 13.50
CA LEU A 68 -2.81 -24.44 12.13
C LEU A 68 -4.30 -24.47 11.78
N ALA A 69 -5.14 -25.05 12.65
CA ALA A 69 -6.58 -25.14 12.42
C ALA A 69 -7.23 -23.74 12.34
N LEU A 70 -6.83 -22.82 13.23
CA LEU A 70 -7.33 -21.45 13.23
C LEU A 70 -6.90 -20.67 11.98
N SER A 71 -5.64 -20.81 11.54
CA SER A 71 -5.18 -20.18 10.31
C SER A 71 -5.90 -20.71 9.06
N LEU A 72 -6.11 -22.04 8.97
CA LEU A 72 -6.90 -22.62 7.87
C LEU A 72 -8.36 -22.16 7.91
N PHE A 73 -8.97 -22.09 9.10
CA PHE A 73 -10.32 -21.56 9.26
C PHE A 73 -10.41 -20.09 8.83
N SER A 74 -9.44 -19.25 9.21
CA SER A 74 -9.39 -17.85 8.80
C SER A 74 -9.33 -17.70 7.27
N ILE A 75 -8.47 -18.48 6.60
CA ILE A 75 -8.33 -18.44 5.14
C ILE A 75 -9.59 -18.94 4.42
N PHE A 76 -10.12 -20.11 4.82
CA PHE A 76 -11.21 -20.75 4.07
C PHE A 76 -12.61 -20.29 4.47
N ALA A 77 -12.84 -20.01 5.76
CA ALA A 77 -14.16 -19.63 6.27
C ALA A 77 -14.34 -18.10 6.34
N LEU A 78 -13.30 -17.36 6.73
CA LEU A 78 -13.36 -15.89 6.85
C LEU A 78 -12.83 -15.16 5.61
N GLN A 79 -12.34 -15.90 4.61
CA GLN A 79 -11.76 -15.36 3.36
C GLN A 79 -10.60 -14.37 3.63
N ALA A 80 -9.83 -14.61 4.69
CA ALA A 80 -8.68 -13.79 5.04
C ALA A 80 -7.57 -13.89 3.98
N LEU A 81 -6.77 -12.82 3.85
CA LEU A 81 -5.67 -12.77 2.90
C LEU A 81 -4.60 -13.82 3.24
N PRO A 82 -4.29 -14.78 2.33
CA PRO A 82 -3.41 -15.89 2.66
C PRO A 82 -2.00 -15.48 3.10
N LEU A 83 -1.45 -14.41 2.50
CA LEU A 83 -0.11 -13.92 2.82
C LEU A 83 -0.04 -13.34 4.24
N GLN A 84 -1.05 -12.57 4.64
CA GLN A 84 -1.13 -11.98 5.97
C GLN A 84 -1.33 -13.06 7.04
N GLU A 85 -2.18 -14.05 6.77
CA GLU A 85 -2.40 -15.20 7.66
C GLU A 85 -1.15 -16.08 7.81
N LEU A 86 -0.36 -16.25 6.74
CA LEU A 86 0.91 -16.97 6.81
C LEU A 86 1.88 -16.31 7.82
N VAL A 87 1.93 -14.97 7.88
CA VAL A 87 2.78 -14.27 8.84
C VAL A 87 2.33 -14.50 10.28
N HIS A 88 1.02 -14.38 10.55
CA HIS A 88 0.45 -14.65 11.88
C HIS A 88 0.72 -16.10 12.30
N PHE A 89 0.59 -17.04 11.37
CA PHE A 89 0.89 -18.45 11.57
C PHE A 89 2.37 -18.68 11.95
N LEU A 90 3.31 -18.09 11.20
CA LEU A 90 4.75 -18.20 11.48
C LEU A 90 5.11 -17.63 12.86
N LEU A 91 4.59 -16.45 13.20
CA LEU A 91 4.79 -15.81 14.51
C LEU A 91 4.26 -16.67 15.66
N ALA A 92 3.04 -17.21 15.51
CA ALA A 92 2.40 -18.03 16.53
C ALA A 92 3.16 -19.35 16.74
N LEU A 93 3.58 -20.03 15.66
CA LEU A 93 4.41 -21.23 15.75
C LEU A 93 5.74 -20.94 16.43
N GLN A 94 6.40 -19.85 16.06
CA GLN A 94 7.69 -19.48 16.65
C GLN A 94 7.55 -19.15 18.14
N ALA A 95 6.50 -18.43 18.54
CA ALA A 95 6.21 -18.13 19.95
C ALA A 95 5.99 -19.41 20.77
N VAL A 96 5.16 -20.34 20.29
CA VAL A 96 4.93 -21.63 20.96
C VAL A 96 6.23 -22.42 21.09
N LYS A 97 7.04 -22.44 20.02
CA LYS A 97 8.30 -23.20 19.98
C LYS A 97 9.37 -22.61 20.90
N LEU A 98 9.42 -21.29 21.05
CA LEU A 98 10.34 -20.59 21.97
C LEU A 98 10.05 -20.92 23.44
N LEU A 99 8.79 -21.19 23.78
CA LEU A 99 8.37 -21.55 25.14
C LEU A 99 8.43 -23.06 25.42
N ALA A 100 8.50 -23.89 24.38
CA ALA A 100 8.60 -25.34 24.50
C ALA A 100 10.02 -25.81 24.92
N PRO A 101 10.18 -27.06 25.39
CA PRO A 101 11.47 -27.63 25.68
C PRO A 101 12.23 -27.84 24.37
N LYS A 102 13.50 -27.40 24.31
CA LYS A 102 14.29 -27.41 23.07
C LYS A 102 15.29 -28.56 23.08
N LYS A 103 15.11 -29.51 22.17
CA LYS A 103 16.11 -30.53 21.78
C LYS A 103 16.90 -30.04 20.55
N GLY A 104 17.90 -30.79 20.12
CA GLY A 104 18.71 -30.44 18.92
C GLY A 104 17.85 -30.11 17.69
N ARG A 105 16.86 -30.95 17.35
CA ARG A 105 15.96 -30.72 16.20
C ARG A 105 15.06 -29.49 16.35
N ASP A 106 14.77 -29.07 17.59
CA ASP A 106 13.89 -27.92 17.84
C ASP A 106 14.60 -26.59 17.52
N TRP A 107 15.93 -26.53 17.68
CA TRP A 107 16.72 -25.38 17.24
C TRP A 107 16.67 -25.20 15.73
N LEU A 108 16.80 -26.29 14.97
CA LEU A 108 16.68 -26.24 13.51
C LEU A 108 15.29 -25.74 13.08
N GLN A 109 14.23 -26.15 13.78
CA GLN A 109 12.88 -25.63 13.53
C GLN A 109 12.78 -24.13 13.80
N LEU A 110 13.39 -23.64 14.90
CA LEU A 110 13.43 -22.19 15.19
C LEU A 110 14.17 -21.41 14.12
N TYR A 111 15.27 -21.93 13.57
CA TYR A 111 16.02 -21.30 12.47
C TYR A 111 15.25 -21.31 11.15
N LEU A 112 14.53 -22.40 10.86
CA LEU A 112 13.64 -22.46 9.70
C LEU A 112 12.49 -21.46 9.83
N LEU A 113 11.86 -21.38 11.00
CA LEU A 113 10.80 -20.41 11.28
C LEU A 113 11.31 -18.96 11.18
N SER A 114 12.51 -18.66 11.69
CA SER A 114 13.11 -17.32 11.54
C SER A 114 13.47 -17.00 10.09
N PHE A 115 13.92 -18.00 9.33
CA PHE A 115 14.20 -17.84 7.90
C PHE A 115 12.92 -17.56 7.11
N PHE A 116 11.86 -18.33 7.34
CA PHE A 116 10.57 -18.10 6.69
C PHE A 116 9.93 -16.77 7.13
N SER A 117 10.15 -16.34 8.37
CA SER A 117 9.73 -15.02 8.84
C SER A 117 10.46 -13.91 8.08
N LEU A 118 11.78 -14.04 7.90
CA LEU A 118 12.57 -13.11 7.09
C LEU A 118 12.14 -13.12 5.61
N LEU A 119 11.82 -14.30 5.06
CA LEU A 119 11.32 -14.45 3.70
C LEU A 119 9.96 -13.74 3.53
N ALA A 120 9.03 -13.95 4.46
CA ALA A 120 7.74 -13.28 4.46
C ALA A 120 7.90 -11.75 4.62
N ALA A 121 8.77 -11.31 5.54
CA ALA A 121 9.13 -9.90 5.69
C ALA A 121 9.69 -9.31 4.38
N SER A 122 10.51 -10.05 3.65
CA SER A 122 11.09 -9.58 2.37
C SER A 122 10.06 -9.37 1.27
N ALA A 123 8.92 -10.07 1.34
CA ALA A 123 7.82 -9.91 0.40
C ALA A 123 6.91 -8.73 0.74
N LEU A 124 6.89 -8.31 2.02
CA LEU A 124 5.99 -7.29 2.54
C LEU A 124 6.68 -5.93 2.78
N SER A 125 7.99 -5.92 3.03
CA SER A 125 8.75 -4.72 3.38
C SER A 125 9.69 -4.28 2.25
N VAL A 126 9.71 -2.97 1.98
CA VAL A 126 10.57 -2.36 0.96
C VAL A 126 11.54 -1.32 1.52
N ASP A 127 11.59 -1.18 2.85
CA ASP A 127 12.41 -0.17 3.52
C ASP A 127 13.89 -0.52 3.59
N ILE A 128 14.74 0.51 3.63
CA ILE A 128 16.19 0.34 3.82
C ILE A 128 16.51 -0.31 5.18
N SER A 129 15.67 -0.06 6.19
CA SER A 129 15.77 -0.69 7.51
C SER A 129 15.70 -2.21 7.42
N PHE A 130 14.90 -2.75 6.49
CA PHE A 130 14.83 -4.19 6.23
C PHE A 130 16.15 -4.71 5.64
N ALA A 131 16.81 -3.96 4.77
CA ALA A 131 18.11 -4.35 4.22
C ALA A 131 19.16 -4.53 5.33
N ALA A 132 19.17 -3.66 6.35
CA ALA A 132 20.06 -3.79 7.49
C ALA A 132 19.78 -5.07 8.30
N ILE A 133 18.50 -5.41 8.54
CA ILE A 133 18.10 -6.65 9.22
C ILE A 133 18.46 -7.87 8.38
N PHE A 134 18.19 -7.84 7.08
CA PHE A 134 18.48 -8.93 6.14
C PHE A 134 19.99 -9.23 6.07
N LEU A 135 20.83 -8.20 5.93
CA LEU A 135 22.29 -8.35 5.94
C LEU A 135 22.81 -8.86 7.29
N SER A 136 22.24 -8.37 8.39
CA SER A 136 22.58 -8.86 9.74
C SER A 136 22.19 -10.32 9.92
N TYR A 137 21.04 -10.75 9.38
CA TYR A 137 20.60 -12.14 9.41
C TYR A 137 21.52 -13.03 8.58
N LEU A 138 21.86 -12.59 7.35
CA LEU A 138 22.78 -13.32 6.48
C LEU A 138 24.18 -13.48 7.10
N PHE A 139 24.66 -12.46 7.82
CA PHE A 139 25.89 -12.56 8.57
C PHE A 139 25.75 -13.51 9.78
N ALA A 140 24.65 -13.45 10.53
CA ALA A 140 24.51 -14.29 11.73
C ALA A 140 24.24 -15.78 11.42
N ALA A 141 23.54 -16.09 10.33
CA ALA A 141 23.05 -17.45 10.07
C ALA A 141 24.17 -18.50 9.91
N PRO A 142 25.24 -18.28 9.11
CA PRO A 142 26.32 -19.26 8.98
C PRO A 142 27.03 -19.55 10.30
N TRP A 143 27.28 -18.51 11.12
CA TRP A 143 27.87 -18.66 12.44
C TRP A 143 27.00 -19.53 13.36
N VAL A 144 25.70 -19.26 13.41
CA VAL A 144 24.76 -20.02 14.24
C VAL A 144 24.65 -21.47 13.76
N LEU A 145 24.63 -21.71 12.46
CA LEU A 145 24.58 -23.07 11.89
C LEU A 145 25.86 -23.86 12.19
N VAL A 146 27.03 -23.23 12.15
CA VAL A 146 28.30 -23.87 12.54
C VAL A 146 28.31 -24.19 14.03
N LEU A 147 27.90 -23.26 14.89
CA LEU A 147 27.77 -23.51 16.33
C LEU A 147 26.77 -24.64 16.63
N PHE A 148 25.65 -24.68 15.91
CA PHE A 148 24.67 -25.75 16.01
C PHE A 148 25.23 -27.11 15.57
N HIS A 149 25.97 -27.15 14.47
CA HIS A 149 26.59 -28.37 13.97
C HIS A 149 27.64 -28.89 14.95
N LEU A 150 28.49 -28.00 15.50
CA LEU A 150 29.46 -28.34 16.53
C LEU A 150 28.78 -28.92 17.77
N LYS A 151 27.73 -28.27 18.27
CA LYS A 151 26.92 -28.75 19.40
C LYS A 151 26.33 -30.14 19.12
N SER A 152 25.77 -30.34 17.93
CA SER A 152 25.15 -31.61 17.57
C SER A 152 26.18 -32.74 17.48
N ALA A 153 27.35 -32.46 16.88
CA ALA A 153 28.44 -33.42 16.76
C ALA A 153 29.06 -33.80 18.12
N THR A 154 29.12 -32.87 19.07
CA THR A 154 29.64 -33.13 20.42
C THR A 154 28.66 -33.92 21.28
N GLU A 155 27.36 -33.62 21.17
CA GLU A 155 26.28 -34.38 21.80
C GLU A 155 26.25 -35.83 21.30
N GLU A 156 26.41 -36.06 19.99
CA GLU A 156 26.50 -37.40 19.40
C GLU A 156 27.78 -38.15 19.82
N ALA A 157 28.90 -37.44 19.97
CA ALA A 157 30.17 -38.04 20.39
C ALA A 157 30.28 -38.29 21.91
N GLY A 158 29.28 -37.90 22.71
CA GLY A 158 29.28 -38.06 24.17
C GLY A 158 30.39 -37.30 24.90
N LYS A 159 30.93 -36.23 24.30
CA LYS A 159 32.08 -35.47 24.84
C LYS A 159 31.61 -34.35 25.77
N SER A 160 32.43 -34.01 26.77
CA SER A 160 32.13 -32.96 27.75
C SER A 160 32.15 -31.55 27.15
N PRO A 161 31.48 -30.55 27.76
CA PRO A 161 31.41 -29.16 27.29
C PRO A 161 32.78 -28.47 27.11
N GLU A 162 33.80 -28.93 27.82
CA GLU A 162 35.17 -28.41 27.72
C GLU A 162 35.85 -28.80 26.41
N ALA A 163 35.44 -29.92 25.79
CA ALA A 163 35.87 -30.27 24.45
C ALA A 163 35.26 -29.32 23.39
N GLU A 164 34.06 -28.78 23.62
CA GLU A 164 33.33 -27.90 22.69
C GLU A 164 34.08 -26.61 22.37
N ALA A 165 34.71 -25.98 23.38
CA ALA A 165 35.49 -24.76 23.21
C ALA A 165 36.77 -24.96 22.37
N ARG A 166 37.30 -26.20 22.31
CA ARG A 166 38.49 -26.54 21.51
C ARG A 166 38.20 -26.71 20.03
N PHE A 167 36.93 -26.93 19.63
CA PHE A 167 36.54 -27.10 18.23
C PHE A 167 36.35 -25.76 17.49
N VAL A 168 36.13 -24.66 18.21
CA VAL A 168 36.07 -23.31 17.63
C VAL A 168 37.49 -22.81 17.38
N SER A 169 38.13 -23.39 16.37
CA SER A 169 39.49 -23.04 15.98
C SER A 169 39.52 -21.75 15.15
N TRP A 170 40.59 -20.97 15.29
CA TRP A 170 40.78 -19.76 14.49
C TRP A 170 40.70 -19.99 12.96
N PRO A 171 41.21 -21.11 12.40
CA PRO A 171 40.99 -21.44 10.99
C PRO A 171 39.51 -21.61 10.61
N LEU A 172 38.70 -22.24 11.46
CA LEU A 172 37.26 -22.39 11.23
C LEU A 172 36.58 -21.02 11.20
N LEU A 173 36.89 -20.14 12.16
CA LEU A 173 36.34 -18.78 12.20
C LEU A 173 36.69 -17.96 10.96
N ARG A 174 37.94 -18.06 10.48
CA ARG A 174 38.38 -17.43 9.23
C ARG A 174 37.63 -17.98 8.02
N LEU A 175 37.40 -19.29 7.96
CA LEU A 175 36.65 -19.92 6.87
C LEU A 175 35.19 -19.42 6.84
N VAL A 176 34.51 -19.40 7.99
CA VAL A 176 33.13 -18.90 8.08
C VAL A 176 33.09 -17.42 7.69
N GLY A 177 34.00 -16.59 8.21
CA GLY A 177 34.09 -15.19 7.83
C GLY A 177 34.39 -14.98 6.33
N ALA A 178 35.21 -15.82 5.71
CA ALA A 178 35.46 -15.77 4.27
C ALA A 178 34.19 -16.14 3.47
N ILE A 179 33.45 -17.15 3.91
CA ILE A 179 32.16 -17.52 3.31
C ILE A 179 31.16 -16.37 3.44
N ASP A 180 31.10 -15.68 4.59
CA ASP A 180 30.24 -14.52 4.78
C ASP A 180 30.61 -13.38 3.83
N VAL A 181 31.90 -13.08 3.66
CA VAL A 181 32.35 -12.05 2.71
C VAL A 181 31.89 -12.39 1.30
N VAL A 182 32.00 -13.65 0.87
CA VAL A 182 31.51 -14.11 -0.43
C VAL A 182 29.98 -13.98 -0.52
N LEU A 183 29.25 -14.45 0.50
CA LEU A 183 27.78 -14.37 0.55
C LEU A 183 27.28 -12.92 0.51
N LEU A 184 27.87 -12.02 1.29
CA LEU A 184 27.52 -10.62 1.32
C LEU A 184 27.88 -9.92 0.00
N THR A 185 29.04 -10.24 -0.59
CA THR A 185 29.44 -9.69 -1.89
C THR A 185 28.47 -10.12 -2.98
N LEU A 186 28.13 -11.42 -3.05
CA LEU A 186 27.13 -11.94 -3.99
C LEU A 186 25.75 -11.31 -3.73
N THR A 187 25.35 -11.18 -2.47
CA THR A 187 24.07 -10.56 -2.10
C THR A 187 24.00 -9.12 -2.56
N ILE A 188 25.04 -8.31 -2.30
CA ILE A 188 25.13 -6.92 -2.75
C ILE A 188 25.13 -6.87 -4.28
N PHE A 189 25.89 -7.75 -4.94
CA PHE A 189 25.88 -7.86 -6.39
C PHE A 189 24.48 -8.14 -6.94
N PHE A 190 23.80 -9.19 -6.47
CA PHE A 190 22.43 -9.50 -6.90
C PHE A 190 21.44 -8.39 -6.56
N PHE A 191 21.57 -7.77 -5.39
CA PHE A 191 20.73 -6.65 -4.98
C PHE A 191 20.87 -5.44 -5.90
N VAL A 192 22.07 -5.16 -6.39
CA VAL A 192 22.35 -4.05 -7.33
C VAL A 192 22.03 -4.45 -8.77
N SER A 193 22.35 -5.68 -9.19
CA SER A 193 22.16 -6.17 -10.56
C SER A 193 20.70 -6.47 -10.90
N PHE A 194 19.86 -6.80 -9.92
CA PHE A 194 18.43 -7.00 -10.10
C PHE A 194 17.67 -5.84 -9.44
N PRO A 195 17.40 -4.75 -10.17
CA PRO A 195 16.62 -3.64 -9.61
C PRO A 195 15.27 -4.19 -9.14
N ARG A 196 15.00 -4.04 -7.83
CA ARG A 196 13.67 -4.31 -7.28
C ARG A 196 12.71 -3.30 -7.90
N LEU A 197 11.97 -3.74 -8.92
CA LEU A 197 11.04 -2.91 -9.71
C LEU A 197 9.81 -2.42 -8.93
N SER A 198 9.72 -2.65 -7.63
CA SER A 198 8.61 -2.23 -6.79
C SER A 198 9.13 -1.57 -5.51
N ALA A 199 8.99 -0.24 -5.46
CA ALA A 199 9.08 0.63 -4.28
C ALA A 199 10.46 0.73 -3.58
N GLY A 200 10.67 1.81 -2.82
CA GLY A 200 11.77 1.89 -1.84
C GLY A 200 12.98 2.71 -2.26
N LEU A 201 13.98 2.12 -2.92
CA LEU A 201 15.34 2.70 -2.94
C LEU A 201 15.74 3.49 -4.19
N PHE A 202 15.27 3.06 -5.36
CA PHE A 202 15.50 3.74 -6.64
C PHE A 202 14.21 4.07 -7.38
N GLY A 203 13.06 3.73 -6.80
CA GLY A 203 11.74 4.02 -7.36
C GLY A 203 11.56 5.50 -7.68
N ASN A 204 12.10 6.41 -6.87
CA ASN A 204 11.96 7.85 -7.14
C ASN A 204 13.00 8.41 -8.13
N ALA A 205 14.11 7.70 -8.37
CA ALA A 205 15.19 8.16 -9.26
C ALA A 205 15.18 7.48 -10.64
N TRP A 206 14.50 6.33 -10.77
CA TRP A 206 14.26 5.65 -12.04
C TRP A 206 12.77 5.67 -12.47
N ALA A 207 11.79 5.96 -11.59
CA ALA A 207 10.45 6.34 -12.07
C ALA A 207 10.42 7.76 -12.71
N THR A 208 11.47 8.56 -12.51
CA THR A 208 11.76 9.72 -13.36
C THR A 208 12.22 9.33 -14.77
N GLY A 209 12.42 8.04 -15.06
CA GLY A 209 12.72 7.51 -16.37
C GLY A 209 11.76 6.39 -16.75
N SER A 210 10.59 6.74 -17.31
CA SER A 210 9.67 5.86 -18.08
C SER A 210 8.55 5.09 -17.37
N SER A 211 8.07 5.51 -16.19
CA SER A 211 6.61 5.39 -15.95
C SER A 211 5.92 6.53 -16.71
N VAL A 212 4.74 6.32 -17.27
CA VAL A 212 3.91 7.41 -17.81
C VAL A 212 3.58 8.34 -16.64
N THR A 213 4.44 9.34 -16.39
CA THR A 213 4.30 10.29 -15.30
C THR A 213 3.04 11.09 -15.55
N GLY A 214 1.98 10.80 -14.81
CA GLY A 214 0.93 11.79 -14.67
C GLY A 214 -0.47 11.40 -14.25
N PHE A 215 -0.65 10.39 -13.40
CA PHE A 215 -1.88 10.34 -12.61
C PHE A 215 -1.52 10.14 -11.15
N SER A 216 -1.99 11.06 -10.31
CA SER A 216 -1.71 11.09 -8.88
C SER A 216 -3.00 10.97 -8.08
N ASP A 217 -2.94 10.23 -6.98
CA ASP A 217 -4.02 10.09 -6.00
C ASP A 217 -4.21 11.36 -5.15
N ARG A 218 -3.41 12.39 -5.40
CA ARG A 218 -3.46 13.72 -4.79
C ARG A 218 -3.36 14.79 -5.86
N LEU A 219 -4.07 15.90 -5.65
CA LEU A 219 -3.97 17.09 -6.48
C LEU A 219 -3.39 18.22 -5.62
N ALA A 220 -2.32 18.86 -6.07
CA ALA A 220 -1.62 19.90 -5.33
C ALA A 220 -1.55 21.20 -6.15
N LEU A 221 -2.08 22.29 -5.59
CA LEU A 221 -2.03 23.60 -6.23
C LEU A 221 -0.59 24.14 -6.22
N GLY A 222 -0.11 24.58 -7.37
CA GLY A 222 1.19 25.24 -7.52
C GLY A 222 2.38 24.29 -7.68
N GLU A 223 2.19 22.98 -7.55
CA GLU A 223 3.14 21.99 -8.05
C GLU A 223 2.90 21.86 -9.56
N VAL A 224 3.92 22.13 -10.39
CA VAL A 224 3.78 22.17 -11.86
C VAL A 224 3.16 20.86 -12.33
N ALA A 225 1.99 20.92 -12.95
CA ALA A 225 1.31 19.75 -13.52
C ALA A 225 2.10 19.24 -14.75
N GLU A 226 3.20 18.50 -14.51
CA GLU A 226 4.04 17.87 -15.55
C GLU A 226 3.21 17.00 -16.51
N ILE A 227 2.09 16.49 -16.01
CA ILE A 227 1.07 15.71 -16.73
C ILE A 227 0.59 16.45 -17.99
N GLN A 228 0.31 17.75 -17.87
CA GLN A 228 -0.26 18.55 -18.97
C GLN A 228 0.75 18.83 -20.09
N LYS A 229 2.02 18.44 -19.89
CA LYS A 229 3.11 18.55 -20.88
C LYS A 229 3.59 17.19 -21.38
N ASN A 230 3.08 16.09 -20.83
CA ASN A 230 3.47 14.74 -21.20
C ASN A 230 2.53 14.18 -22.28
N ASN A 231 3.09 13.80 -23.43
CA ASN A 231 2.34 13.23 -24.56
C ASN A 231 2.28 11.69 -24.52
N ALA A 232 2.71 11.07 -23.42
CA ALA A 232 2.59 9.64 -23.24
C ALA A 232 1.11 9.22 -23.19
N VAL A 233 0.80 8.08 -23.81
CA VAL A 233 -0.55 7.53 -23.80
C VAL A 233 -0.88 7.07 -22.39
N ALA A 234 -1.99 7.56 -21.82
CA ALA A 234 -2.46 7.09 -20.52
C ALA A 234 -3.38 5.87 -20.67
N MET A 235 -4.31 5.93 -21.62
CA MET A 235 -5.23 4.84 -21.92
C MET A 235 -5.73 4.89 -23.37
N ARG A 236 -6.23 3.76 -23.85
CA ARG A 236 -6.96 3.63 -25.11
C ARG A 236 -8.35 3.10 -24.80
N VAL A 237 -9.38 3.70 -25.40
CA VAL A 237 -10.76 3.28 -25.17
C VAL A 237 -11.45 2.92 -26.47
N VAL A 238 -12.08 1.76 -26.50
CA VAL A 238 -12.95 1.31 -27.59
C VAL A 238 -14.38 1.24 -27.06
N MET A 239 -15.28 2.07 -27.60
CA MET A 239 -16.70 2.04 -27.24
C MET A 239 -17.47 1.16 -28.22
N GLU A 240 -18.23 0.19 -27.72
CA GLU A 240 -19.12 -0.60 -28.56
C GLU A 240 -20.33 0.24 -28.98
N GLY A 241 -20.67 0.25 -30.28
CA GLY A 241 -21.69 1.13 -30.84
C GLY A 241 -21.19 2.52 -31.24
N GLY A 242 -19.89 2.80 -31.09
CA GLY A 242 -19.28 4.07 -31.44
C GLY A 242 -19.43 5.14 -30.36
N ARG A 243 -19.03 6.38 -30.68
CA ARG A 243 -19.14 7.51 -29.75
C ARG A 243 -20.63 7.89 -29.58
N PRO A 244 -21.12 8.07 -28.34
CA PRO A 244 -22.50 8.51 -28.12
C PRO A 244 -22.74 9.85 -28.84
N GLN A 245 -23.78 9.92 -29.69
CA GLN A 245 -24.10 11.13 -30.47
C GLN A 245 -24.38 12.35 -29.58
N GLU A 246 -24.90 12.12 -28.38
CA GLU A 246 -25.23 13.16 -27.41
C GLU A 246 -24.03 13.63 -26.57
N ALA A 247 -22.92 12.88 -26.55
CA ALA A 247 -21.75 13.19 -25.73
C ALA A 247 -20.74 14.08 -26.49
N THR A 248 -20.94 15.40 -26.40
CA THR A 248 -20.01 16.41 -26.91
C THR A 248 -18.64 16.35 -26.21
N THR A 249 -18.57 15.83 -24.98
CA THR A 249 -17.32 15.66 -24.23
C THR A 249 -17.38 14.42 -23.33
N LEU A 250 -16.31 13.64 -23.30
CA LEU A 250 -16.20 12.42 -22.49
C LEU A 250 -15.29 12.70 -21.29
N TYR A 251 -15.86 12.53 -20.09
CA TYR A 251 -15.14 12.63 -18.82
C TYR A 251 -14.84 11.23 -18.33
N TRP A 252 -13.55 10.87 -18.35
CA TRP A 252 -13.06 9.61 -17.84
C TRP A 252 -12.71 9.79 -16.36
N ARG A 253 -13.68 9.44 -15.51
CA ARG A 253 -13.56 9.55 -14.06
C ARG A 253 -12.50 8.57 -13.56
N GLY A 254 -11.49 9.07 -12.84
CA GLY A 254 -10.55 8.25 -12.08
C GLY A 254 -10.88 8.28 -10.59
N LEU A 255 -10.46 9.35 -9.90
CA LEU A 255 -10.57 9.49 -8.45
C LEU A 255 -11.29 10.78 -8.04
N ALA A 256 -12.27 10.66 -7.16
CA ALA A 256 -12.80 11.78 -6.39
C ALA A 256 -12.00 12.00 -5.10
N LEU A 257 -11.76 13.27 -4.80
CA LEU A 257 -11.01 13.77 -3.65
C LEU A 257 -11.91 14.71 -2.85
N ASP A 258 -12.00 14.50 -1.54
CA ASP A 258 -12.97 15.15 -0.65
C ASP A 258 -12.33 15.99 0.45
N LEU A 259 -11.06 15.78 0.82
CA LEU A 259 -10.39 16.60 1.83
C LEU A 259 -9.51 17.65 1.17
N PHE A 260 -9.65 18.91 1.61
CA PHE A 260 -8.83 20.02 1.18
C PHE A 260 -8.14 20.65 2.39
N ASP A 261 -6.80 20.71 2.35
CA ASP A 261 -5.98 21.27 3.44
C ASP A 261 -5.59 22.75 3.23
N GLY A 262 -6.04 23.36 2.14
CA GLY A 262 -5.72 24.72 1.73
C GLY A 262 -4.77 24.78 0.54
N ARG A 263 -4.09 23.65 0.23
CA ARG A 263 -3.17 23.54 -0.90
C ARG A 263 -3.37 22.26 -1.70
N LYS A 264 -3.72 21.16 -1.03
CA LYS A 264 -3.81 19.83 -1.60
C LYS A 264 -5.17 19.21 -1.36
N TRP A 265 -5.65 18.53 -2.38
CA TRP A 265 -6.79 17.64 -2.34
C TRP A 265 -6.32 16.20 -2.19
N HIS A 266 -6.93 15.48 -1.26
CA HIS A 266 -6.71 14.05 -1.08
C HIS A 266 -8.03 13.37 -0.70
N LYS A 267 -8.07 12.06 -0.91
CA LYS A 267 -9.17 11.20 -0.50
C LYS A 267 -9.09 10.94 1.01
N SER A 268 -10.22 11.06 1.71
CA SER A 268 -10.37 10.61 3.08
C SER A 268 -10.17 9.11 3.20
N ARG A 269 -9.67 8.65 4.35
CA ARG A 269 -9.62 7.22 4.67
C ARG A 269 -11.05 6.71 4.88
N GLY A 270 -11.72 6.37 3.78
CA GLY A 270 -13.01 5.72 3.78
C GLY A 270 -12.85 4.20 3.79
N ASP A 271 -13.88 3.50 4.26
CA ASP A 271 -13.96 2.05 4.12
C ASP A 271 -13.89 1.67 2.64
N VAL A 272 -12.91 0.84 2.32
CA VAL A 272 -12.72 0.29 0.98
C VAL A 272 -13.40 -1.08 0.99
N ALA A 273 -14.52 -1.21 0.29
CA ALA A 273 -15.28 -2.45 0.23
C ALA A 273 -14.93 -3.22 -1.05
N PRO A 274 -14.62 -4.53 -0.97
CA PRO A 274 -14.47 -5.34 -2.17
C PRO A 274 -15.81 -5.45 -2.89
N LEU A 275 -15.81 -5.30 -4.22
CA LEU A 275 -17.02 -5.48 -5.02
C LEU A 275 -17.37 -6.96 -5.16
N LYS A 276 -18.67 -7.25 -5.21
CA LYS A 276 -19.17 -8.60 -5.51
C LYS A 276 -18.75 -9.00 -6.92
N ARG A 277 -18.13 -10.17 -7.03
CA ARG A 277 -17.65 -10.74 -8.28
C ARG A 277 -18.54 -11.92 -8.72
N PHE A 278 -19.04 -11.85 -9.95
CA PHE A 278 -19.76 -12.94 -10.62
C PHE A 278 -19.01 -13.33 -11.90
N GLY A 279 -18.32 -14.47 -11.88
CA GLY A 279 -17.39 -14.84 -12.95
C GLY A 279 -16.23 -13.84 -13.01
N ASP A 280 -16.08 -13.13 -14.14
CA ASP A 280 -15.07 -12.08 -14.32
C ASP A 280 -15.63 -10.66 -14.18
N THR A 281 -16.88 -10.51 -13.73
CA THR A 281 -17.57 -9.23 -13.62
C THR A 281 -17.71 -8.79 -12.17
N TYR A 282 -17.25 -7.59 -11.87
CA TYR A 282 -17.45 -6.87 -10.63
C TYR A 282 -18.64 -5.93 -10.78
N VAL A 283 -19.69 -6.17 -9.99
CA VAL A 283 -20.92 -5.36 -10.04
C VAL A 283 -20.76 -4.15 -9.11
N VAL A 284 -20.87 -2.95 -9.68
CA VAL A 284 -20.77 -1.67 -8.97
C VAL A 284 -22.14 -1.25 -8.45
N GLU A 285 -23.15 -1.32 -9.33
CA GLU A 285 -24.54 -0.98 -9.05
C GLU A 285 -25.46 -1.81 -9.95
N GLU A 286 -26.59 -2.26 -9.42
CA GLU A 286 -27.58 -3.00 -10.22
C GLU A 286 -28.27 -2.05 -11.19
N SER A 287 -28.25 -2.42 -12.48
CA SER A 287 -28.93 -1.65 -13.52
C SER A 287 -30.42 -2.00 -13.56
N ALA A 288 -31.27 -1.00 -13.80
CA ALA A 288 -32.65 -1.27 -14.20
C ALA A 288 -32.66 -2.06 -15.53
N PRO A 289 -33.64 -2.96 -15.76
CA PRO A 289 -33.70 -3.82 -16.95
C PRO A 289 -33.66 -3.05 -18.27
N ASP A 290 -34.23 -1.84 -18.30
CA ASP A 290 -34.38 -1.01 -19.51
C ASP A 290 -33.36 0.13 -19.60
N ALA A 291 -32.35 0.17 -18.71
CA ALA A 291 -31.37 1.26 -18.75
C ALA A 291 -30.43 1.11 -19.95
N SER A 292 -30.29 2.19 -20.73
CA SER A 292 -29.31 2.26 -21.80
C SER A 292 -27.89 2.31 -21.22
N VAL A 293 -27.00 1.47 -21.76
CA VAL A 293 -25.63 1.31 -21.27
C VAL A 293 -24.61 1.61 -22.36
N ILE A 294 -23.47 2.18 -21.95
CA ILE A 294 -22.29 2.37 -22.79
C ILE A 294 -21.24 1.36 -22.34
N ARG A 295 -20.88 0.44 -23.25
CA ARG A 295 -19.78 -0.48 -23.04
C ARG A 295 -18.47 0.12 -23.54
N GLN A 296 -17.49 0.15 -22.66
CA GLN A 296 -16.16 0.69 -22.89
C GLN A 296 -15.14 -0.43 -22.68
N ARG A 297 -14.31 -0.74 -23.67
CA ARG A 297 -13.12 -1.56 -23.50
C ARG A 297 -11.92 -0.65 -23.34
N ILE A 298 -11.32 -0.65 -22.16
CA ILE A 298 -10.29 0.28 -21.74
C ILE A 298 -8.99 -0.48 -21.57
N THR A 299 -7.97 -0.05 -22.30
CA THR A 299 -6.58 -0.50 -22.15
C THR A 299 -5.80 0.61 -21.45
N LEU A 300 -5.40 0.37 -20.21
CA LEU A 300 -4.78 1.33 -19.31
C LEU A 300 -3.28 1.04 -19.19
N GLU A 301 -2.44 2.04 -19.43
CA GLU A 301 -0.99 1.97 -19.20
C GLU A 301 -0.65 2.01 -17.69
N PRO A 302 0.52 1.55 -17.25
CA PRO A 302 0.89 1.58 -15.83
C PRO A 302 1.14 3.02 -15.35
N LEU A 303 0.12 3.65 -14.76
CA LEU A 303 0.15 5.05 -14.30
C LEU A 303 0.72 5.23 -12.88
N GLY A 304 1.05 4.15 -12.18
CA GLY A 304 1.47 4.21 -10.76
C GLY A 304 0.33 4.46 -9.78
N SER A 305 -0.93 4.45 -10.24
CA SER A 305 -2.14 4.51 -9.41
C SER A 305 -2.95 3.23 -9.56
N ALA A 306 -3.69 2.89 -8.50
CA ALA A 306 -4.64 1.77 -8.52
C ALA A 306 -6.00 2.14 -9.13
N ALA A 307 -6.20 3.40 -9.53
CA ALA A 307 -7.47 3.88 -10.08
C ALA A 307 -7.86 3.17 -11.38
N LEU A 308 -9.11 2.76 -11.46
CA LEU A 308 -9.77 2.35 -12.70
C LEU A 308 -10.57 3.53 -13.24
N PHE A 309 -10.58 3.68 -14.56
CA PHE A 309 -11.21 4.79 -15.26
C PHE A 309 -12.50 4.32 -15.93
N THR A 310 -13.57 5.11 -15.79
CA THR A 310 -14.84 4.84 -16.48
C THR A 310 -15.53 6.15 -16.85
N LEU A 311 -16.50 6.10 -17.77
CA LEU A 311 -17.51 7.15 -17.84
C LEU A 311 -18.32 7.19 -16.53
N ASN A 312 -18.94 8.35 -16.27
CA ASN A 312 -19.74 8.56 -15.07
C ASN A 312 -20.91 7.55 -14.98
N GLY A 313 -21.27 7.13 -13.77
CA GLY A 313 -22.27 6.09 -13.53
C GLY A 313 -21.84 4.69 -13.94
N PRO A 314 -20.72 4.16 -13.43
CA PRO A 314 -20.31 2.78 -13.68
C PRO A 314 -21.29 1.78 -13.04
N LEU A 315 -21.74 0.81 -13.81
CA LEU A 315 -22.62 -0.29 -13.41
C LEU A 315 -21.82 -1.56 -13.13
N ALA A 316 -20.80 -1.84 -13.95
CA ALA A 316 -19.95 -3.01 -13.77
C ALA A 316 -18.58 -2.80 -14.42
N VAL A 317 -17.59 -3.52 -13.90
CA VAL A 317 -16.26 -3.65 -14.51
C VAL A 317 -15.93 -5.13 -14.65
N SER A 318 -15.49 -5.57 -15.82
CA SER A 318 -15.13 -6.97 -16.05
C SER A 318 -13.76 -7.14 -16.68
N GLY A 319 -13.06 -8.21 -16.30
CA GLY A 319 -11.75 -8.55 -16.82
C GLY A 319 -10.91 -9.34 -15.84
N ARG A 320 -9.66 -9.61 -16.21
CA ARG A 320 -8.67 -10.29 -15.36
C ARG A 320 -8.10 -9.34 -14.32
N LEU A 321 -8.97 -8.82 -13.46
CA LEU A 321 -8.62 -7.95 -12.34
C LEU A 321 -8.59 -8.83 -11.08
N PRO A 322 -7.48 -8.84 -10.30
CA PRO A 322 -7.35 -9.72 -9.14
C PRO A 322 -8.42 -9.42 -8.08
N TYR A 323 -8.62 -8.14 -7.75
CA TYR A 323 -9.69 -7.61 -6.90
C TYR A 323 -10.00 -6.17 -7.29
N VAL A 324 -11.29 -5.81 -7.27
CA VAL A 324 -11.75 -4.44 -7.47
C VAL A 324 -12.48 -3.99 -6.22
N PHE A 325 -12.11 -2.81 -5.76
CA PHE A 325 -12.70 -2.18 -4.60
C PHE A 325 -13.44 -0.90 -4.99
N ARG A 326 -14.43 -0.57 -4.17
CA ARG A 326 -15.14 0.70 -4.21
C ARG A 326 -15.02 1.39 -2.84
N ASP A 327 -14.67 2.67 -2.86
CA ASP A 327 -14.73 3.49 -1.65
C ASP A 327 -16.03 4.30 -1.56
N SER A 328 -16.21 5.00 -0.44
CA SER A 328 -17.37 5.85 -0.17
C SER A 328 -17.54 7.04 -1.13
N LEU A 329 -16.51 7.38 -1.91
CA LEU A 329 -16.58 8.43 -2.93
C LEU A 329 -16.94 7.87 -4.31
N GLY A 330 -17.13 6.56 -4.42
CA GLY A 330 -17.42 5.85 -5.66
C GLY A 330 -16.21 5.70 -6.57
N ASN A 331 -15.00 5.71 -6.01
CA ASN A 331 -13.79 5.43 -6.77
C ASN A 331 -13.65 3.92 -6.95
N LEU A 332 -13.33 3.50 -8.16
CA LEU A 332 -13.03 2.11 -8.47
C LEU A 332 -11.53 1.92 -8.51
N GLN A 333 -11.02 0.94 -7.77
CA GLN A 333 -9.58 0.75 -7.61
C GLN A 333 -9.21 -0.73 -7.59
N THR A 334 -8.04 -1.09 -8.10
CA THR A 334 -7.44 -2.41 -7.87
C THR A 334 -6.82 -2.49 -6.47
N ALA A 335 -6.46 -3.71 -6.02
CA ALA A 335 -5.75 -3.89 -4.75
C ALA A 335 -4.42 -3.11 -4.70
N TYR A 336 -3.72 -3.06 -5.83
CA TYR A 336 -2.43 -2.39 -6.00
C TYR A 336 -2.34 -1.76 -7.39
N PRO A 337 -1.55 -0.69 -7.59
CA PRO A 337 -1.27 -0.13 -8.90
C PRO A 337 -0.78 -1.22 -9.88
N PRO A 338 -1.42 -1.39 -11.04
CA PRO A 338 -0.99 -2.40 -12.01
C PRO A 338 0.45 -2.12 -12.49
N PRO A 339 1.38 -3.08 -12.39
CA PRO A 339 2.76 -2.88 -12.82
C PRO A 339 2.95 -3.02 -14.34
N PHE A 340 1.90 -3.44 -15.05
CA PHE A 340 1.86 -3.61 -16.49
C PHE A 340 0.52 -3.11 -17.04
N GLN A 341 0.46 -2.94 -18.36
CA GLN A 341 -0.77 -2.56 -19.05
C GLN A 341 -1.90 -3.56 -18.75
N ILE A 342 -3.07 -3.04 -18.39
CA ILE A 342 -4.27 -3.86 -18.15
C ILE A 342 -5.37 -3.52 -19.15
N THR A 343 -6.17 -4.52 -19.51
CA THR A 343 -7.38 -4.33 -20.31
C THR A 343 -8.59 -4.81 -19.51
N TYR A 344 -9.62 -3.96 -19.42
CA TYR A 344 -10.88 -4.26 -18.78
C TYR A 344 -12.05 -3.66 -19.57
N GLU A 345 -13.23 -4.21 -19.36
CA GLU A 345 -14.48 -3.63 -19.85
C GLU A 345 -15.19 -2.91 -18.71
N ALA A 346 -15.75 -1.74 -19.00
CA ALA A 346 -16.61 -0.99 -18.11
C ALA A 346 -17.98 -0.78 -18.76
N LEU A 347 -19.03 -1.02 -17.99
CA LEU A 347 -20.41 -0.65 -18.34
C LEU A 347 -20.75 0.61 -17.56
N SER A 348 -21.14 1.68 -18.25
CA SER A 348 -21.65 2.90 -17.63
C SER A 348 -23.05 3.23 -18.14
N ARG A 349 -23.84 3.97 -17.37
CA ARG A 349 -25.15 4.45 -17.81
C ARG A 349 -25.00 5.45 -18.95
N ALA A 350 -25.84 5.36 -19.98
CA ALA A 350 -25.76 6.26 -21.13
C ALA A 350 -26.21 7.69 -20.82
N ASP A 351 -27.19 7.83 -19.93
CA ASP A 351 -27.66 9.13 -19.42
C ASP A 351 -26.65 9.82 -18.50
N GLN A 352 -25.59 9.11 -18.08
CA GLN A 352 -24.58 9.54 -17.12
C GLN A 352 -25.18 10.12 -15.82
N SER A 353 -26.44 9.77 -15.51
CA SER A 353 -27.20 10.32 -14.40
C SER A 353 -26.84 9.55 -13.13
N TRP A 354 -25.66 9.85 -12.61
CA TRP A 354 -25.15 9.20 -11.42
C TRP A 354 -25.15 10.15 -10.24
N GLN A 355 -26.02 9.84 -9.28
CA GLN A 355 -26.04 10.48 -7.97
C GLN A 355 -25.51 9.48 -6.95
N GLU A 356 -24.23 9.62 -6.62
CA GLU A 356 -23.63 8.80 -5.58
C GLU A 356 -24.32 9.07 -4.24
N LYS A 357 -24.73 8.00 -3.56
CA LYS A 357 -25.25 8.08 -2.18
C LYS A 357 -24.08 8.23 -1.21
N SER A 358 -23.17 9.20 -1.43
CA SER A 358 -22.01 9.37 -0.55
C SER A 358 -22.40 10.07 0.74
N SER A 359 -21.77 9.64 1.83
CA SER A 359 -21.79 10.35 3.11
C SER A 359 -21.29 11.79 2.94
N VAL A 360 -22.15 12.76 3.26
CA VAL A 360 -21.92 14.21 3.11
C VAL A 360 -20.76 14.73 3.99
N GLY A 361 -20.22 13.91 4.90
CA GLY A 361 -19.38 14.33 6.03
C GLY A 361 -18.19 15.23 5.67
N ASN A 362 -17.38 14.87 4.67
CA ASN A 362 -16.21 15.66 4.27
C ASN A 362 -16.49 16.59 3.08
N ALA A 363 -17.66 16.46 2.44
CA ALA A 363 -17.99 17.22 1.25
C ALA A 363 -18.27 18.72 1.53
N LEU A 364 -18.31 19.12 2.81
CA LEU A 364 -18.40 20.50 3.30
C LEU A 364 -17.13 20.96 4.04
N GLN A 365 -16.15 20.08 4.24
CA GLN A 365 -14.94 20.41 4.99
C GLN A 365 -14.15 21.51 4.26
N LEU A 366 -13.76 22.54 5.02
CA LEU A 366 -12.86 23.60 4.58
C LEU A 366 -11.81 23.88 5.66
N PRO A 367 -10.57 24.21 5.28
CA PRO A 367 -9.57 24.74 6.20
C PRO A 367 -9.88 26.22 6.51
N SER A 368 -8.98 26.88 7.25
CA SER A 368 -9.00 28.36 7.29
C SER A 368 -8.64 28.89 5.90
N LEU A 369 -9.51 29.73 5.33
CA LEU A 369 -9.37 30.30 3.98
C LEU A 369 -9.27 31.83 4.05
N ASP A 370 -8.75 32.45 2.99
CA ASP A 370 -8.91 33.88 2.77
C ASP A 370 -10.41 34.26 2.74
N PRO A 371 -10.88 35.18 3.62
CA PRO A 371 -12.28 35.61 3.66
C PRO A 371 -12.82 36.18 2.33
N ARG A 372 -11.95 36.72 1.47
CA ARG A 372 -12.32 37.23 0.15
C ARG A 372 -12.95 36.15 -0.73
N ILE A 373 -12.56 34.88 -0.58
CA ILE A 373 -13.12 33.75 -1.35
C ILE A 373 -14.59 33.55 -1.00
N ILE A 374 -14.94 33.61 0.30
CA ILE A 374 -16.31 33.44 0.79
C ILE A 374 -17.17 34.62 0.32
N GLN A 375 -16.65 35.84 0.43
CA GLN A 375 -17.34 37.05 -0.02
C GLN A 375 -17.64 37.02 -1.53
N LEU A 376 -16.67 36.58 -2.34
CA LEU A 376 -16.85 36.42 -3.78
C LEU A 376 -17.92 35.37 -4.09
N ALA A 377 -17.90 34.22 -3.40
CA ALA A 377 -18.91 33.18 -3.59
C ALA A 377 -20.32 33.70 -3.25
N GLN A 378 -20.46 34.45 -2.16
CA GLN A 378 -21.73 35.06 -1.74
C GLN A 378 -22.19 36.14 -2.72
N SER A 379 -21.31 37.00 -3.21
CA SER A 379 -21.67 38.09 -4.13
C SER A 379 -22.15 37.56 -5.48
N VAL A 380 -21.48 36.55 -6.03
CA VAL A 380 -21.87 35.92 -7.31
C VAL A 380 -23.22 35.20 -7.19
N THR A 381 -23.59 34.74 -6.00
CA THR A 381 -24.78 33.91 -5.77
C THR A 381 -25.91 34.58 -5.00
N ALA A 382 -25.80 35.89 -4.71
CA ALA A 382 -26.67 36.62 -3.77
C ALA A 382 -28.17 36.51 -4.06
N GLN A 383 -28.57 36.40 -5.33
CA GLN A 383 -29.96 36.35 -5.77
C GLN A 383 -30.42 34.95 -6.23
N ILE A 384 -29.62 33.91 -5.96
CA ILE A 384 -29.88 32.56 -6.44
C ILE A 384 -30.13 31.64 -5.24
N PRO A 385 -31.36 31.21 -4.97
CA PRO A 385 -31.66 30.37 -3.82
C PRO A 385 -31.25 28.91 -4.03
N GLU A 386 -31.38 28.39 -5.26
CA GLU A 386 -31.20 26.97 -5.57
C GLU A 386 -29.72 26.59 -5.70
N ALA A 387 -29.31 25.48 -5.07
CA ALA A 387 -27.92 25.01 -5.08
C ALA A 387 -27.36 24.76 -6.49
N VAL A 388 -28.15 24.15 -7.38
CA VAL A 388 -27.75 23.93 -8.78
C VAL A 388 -27.57 25.26 -9.51
N GLY A 389 -28.45 26.23 -9.26
CA GLY A 389 -28.32 27.59 -9.79
C GLY A 389 -27.04 28.27 -9.32
N LYS A 390 -26.71 28.15 -8.03
CA LYS A 390 -25.47 28.71 -7.45
C LYS A 390 -24.22 28.08 -8.08
N ALA A 391 -24.22 26.75 -8.25
CA ALA A 391 -23.12 26.03 -8.89
C ALA A 391 -22.89 26.50 -10.33
N ARG A 392 -23.95 26.60 -11.14
CA ARG A 392 -23.86 27.10 -12.52
C ARG A 392 -23.40 28.56 -12.58
N ALA A 393 -23.83 29.39 -11.63
CA ALA A 393 -23.41 30.80 -11.57
C ALA A 393 -21.92 30.95 -11.24
N LEU A 394 -21.40 30.19 -10.27
CA LEU A 394 -19.99 30.18 -9.92
C LEU A 394 -19.12 29.59 -11.04
N GLU A 395 -19.55 28.47 -11.64
CA GLU A 395 -18.88 27.88 -12.80
C GLU A 395 -18.74 28.88 -13.95
N ARG A 396 -19.85 29.55 -14.31
CA ARG A 396 -19.87 30.58 -15.34
C ARG A 396 -18.98 31.77 -14.98
N HIS A 397 -19.06 32.27 -13.75
CA HIS A 397 -18.23 33.37 -13.29
C HIS A 397 -16.74 33.05 -13.40
N LEU A 398 -16.33 31.85 -12.97
CA LEU A 398 -14.95 31.39 -13.11
C LEU A 398 -14.55 31.32 -14.58
N ARG A 399 -15.39 30.74 -15.44
CA ARG A 399 -15.11 30.59 -16.87
C ARG A 399 -15.00 31.92 -17.62
N GLU A 400 -15.77 32.93 -17.24
CA GLU A 400 -15.83 34.23 -17.93
C GLU A 400 -14.81 35.24 -17.38
N SER A 401 -14.48 35.17 -16.10
CA SER A 401 -13.67 36.20 -15.42
C SER A 401 -12.17 35.84 -15.30
N TYR A 402 -11.80 34.58 -15.56
CA TYR A 402 -10.44 34.07 -15.34
C TYR A 402 -9.90 33.39 -16.59
N ARG A 403 -8.58 33.48 -16.79
CA ARG A 403 -7.91 32.91 -17.98
C ARG A 403 -7.39 31.51 -17.73
N TYR A 404 -7.66 30.58 -18.65
CA TYR A 404 -7.01 29.27 -18.63
C TYR A 404 -5.55 29.38 -19.13
N SER A 405 -4.59 28.89 -18.36
CA SER A 405 -3.16 28.89 -18.71
C SER A 405 -2.41 27.71 -18.10
N LEU A 406 -1.41 27.20 -18.82
CA LEU A 406 -0.45 26.21 -18.31
C LEU A 406 0.89 26.84 -17.89
N GLN A 407 1.02 28.16 -18.07
CA GLN A 407 2.21 28.95 -17.80
C GLN A 407 1.87 30.10 -16.85
N GLY A 408 2.85 30.55 -16.06
CA GLY A 408 2.62 31.63 -15.09
C GLY A 408 1.54 31.27 -14.07
N LEU A 409 1.46 30.00 -13.67
CA LEU A 409 0.58 29.57 -12.59
C LEU A 409 1.03 30.24 -11.28
N PRO A 410 0.11 30.50 -10.34
CA PRO A 410 0.49 30.85 -8.97
C PRO A 410 1.40 29.75 -8.40
N VAL A 411 2.57 30.12 -7.87
CA VAL A 411 3.51 29.16 -7.25
C VAL A 411 4.04 29.76 -5.95
N GLY A 412 4.09 28.95 -4.89
CA GLY A 412 4.81 29.28 -3.66
C GLY A 412 4.13 30.26 -2.70
N GLY A 413 2.97 30.81 -3.04
CA GLY A 413 2.22 31.71 -2.15
C GLY A 413 1.63 31.01 -0.92
N ALA A 414 1.18 31.81 0.05
CA ALA A 414 0.63 31.35 1.34
C ALA A 414 -0.74 30.66 1.15
N ASP A 415 -1.57 31.20 0.25
CA ASP A 415 -2.88 30.67 -0.15
C ASP A 415 -2.95 30.66 -1.70
N PRO A 416 -2.62 29.53 -2.35
CA PRO A 416 -2.59 29.43 -3.80
C PRO A 416 -3.93 29.74 -4.47
N LEU A 417 -5.04 29.54 -3.75
CA LEU A 417 -6.38 29.76 -4.30
C LEU A 417 -6.75 31.24 -4.27
N ALA A 418 -6.38 31.96 -3.21
CA ALA A 418 -6.50 33.41 -3.15
C ALA A 418 -5.62 34.09 -4.20
N ASP A 419 -4.38 33.62 -4.38
CA ASP A 419 -3.48 34.13 -5.41
C ASP A 419 -4.07 33.93 -6.81
N PHE A 420 -4.67 32.77 -7.08
CA PHE A 420 -5.40 32.53 -8.34
C PHE A 420 -6.57 33.49 -8.52
N LEU A 421 -7.41 33.68 -7.49
CA LEU A 421 -8.66 34.42 -7.60
C LEU A 421 -8.48 35.95 -7.64
N PHE A 422 -7.46 36.49 -6.97
CA PHE A 422 -7.36 37.93 -6.74
C PHE A 422 -6.11 38.57 -7.32
N GLU A 423 -5.03 37.80 -7.53
CA GLU A 423 -3.75 38.34 -7.96
C GLU A 423 -3.43 37.94 -9.41
N ALA A 424 -3.31 36.63 -9.67
CA ALA A 424 -2.92 36.10 -10.98
C ALA A 424 -4.07 36.10 -11.99
N GLN A 425 -5.30 35.82 -11.54
CA GLN A 425 -6.50 35.70 -12.37
C GLN A 425 -6.37 34.72 -13.56
N GLN A 426 -5.43 33.78 -13.47
CA GLN A 426 -5.17 32.75 -14.47
C GLN A 426 -4.70 31.45 -13.83
N GLY A 427 -5.13 30.31 -14.36
CA GLY A 427 -4.85 28.98 -13.79
C GLY A 427 -5.12 27.82 -14.74
N ASN A 428 -4.75 26.61 -14.34
CA ASN A 428 -5.06 25.37 -15.05
C ASN A 428 -6.32 24.70 -14.45
N CYS A 429 -6.72 23.53 -14.98
CA CYS A 429 -7.93 22.83 -14.53
C CYS A 429 -7.99 22.58 -13.00
N GLU A 430 -6.85 22.40 -12.34
CA GLU A 430 -6.76 22.16 -10.90
C GLU A 430 -7.19 23.37 -10.08
N TYR A 431 -6.77 24.57 -10.51
CA TYR A 431 -7.20 25.84 -9.90
C TYR A 431 -8.69 26.09 -10.08
N PHE A 432 -9.21 25.92 -11.30
CA PHE A 432 -10.63 26.12 -11.58
C PHE A 432 -11.52 25.14 -10.81
N ALA A 433 -11.17 23.84 -10.81
CA ALA A 433 -11.92 22.82 -10.08
C ALA A 433 -11.87 23.05 -8.56
N SER A 434 -10.70 23.41 -8.03
CA SER A 434 -10.53 23.71 -6.60
C SER A 434 -11.31 24.96 -6.19
N ALA A 435 -11.26 26.03 -6.98
CA ALA A 435 -11.98 27.27 -6.69
C ALA A 435 -13.47 27.03 -6.65
N LEU A 436 -14.01 26.34 -7.66
CA LEU A 436 -15.44 26.02 -7.70
C LEU A 436 -15.86 25.17 -6.50
N ALA A 437 -15.11 24.11 -6.18
CA ALA A 437 -15.43 23.24 -5.05
C ALA A 437 -15.37 24.00 -3.71
N VAL A 438 -14.34 24.82 -3.48
CA VAL A 438 -14.20 25.61 -2.25
C VAL A 438 -15.31 26.66 -2.12
N MET A 439 -15.61 27.40 -3.20
CA MET A 439 -16.69 28.38 -3.20
C MET A 439 -18.05 27.71 -2.90
N LEU A 440 -18.33 26.56 -3.50
CA LEU A 440 -19.55 25.79 -3.22
C LEU A 440 -19.64 25.36 -1.76
N ARG A 441 -18.56 24.79 -1.22
CA ARG A 441 -18.49 24.39 0.20
C ARG A 441 -18.71 25.57 1.13
N SER A 442 -18.18 26.75 0.81
CA SER A 442 -18.35 27.96 1.62
C SER A 442 -19.81 28.45 1.68
N LEU A 443 -20.62 28.04 0.71
CA LEU A 443 -22.06 28.32 0.64
C LEU A 443 -22.92 27.17 1.22
N GLY A 444 -22.30 26.17 1.86
CA GLY A 444 -22.99 25.01 2.40
C GLY A 444 -23.44 23.99 1.36
N ILE A 445 -22.92 24.06 0.13
CA ILE A 445 -23.22 23.09 -0.94
C ILE A 445 -22.14 22.01 -0.95
N PRO A 446 -22.49 20.74 -0.72
CA PRO A 446 -21.52 19.65 -0.77
C PRO A 446 -20.86 19.56 -2.15
N ALA A 447 -19.53 19.63 -2.19
CA ALA A 447 -18.75 19.57 -3.42
C ALA A 447 -17.47 18.75 -3.21
N ARG A 448 -16.89 18.24 -4.29
CA ARG A 448 -15.63 17.48 -4.29
C ARG A 448 -14.93 17.65 -5.63
N VAL A 449 -13.63 17.44 -5.66
CA VAL A 449 -12.85 17.46 -6.90
C VAL A 449 -12.78 16.05 -7.48
N VAL A 450 -12.92 15.92 -8.80
CA VAL A 450 -12.77 14.65 -9.51
C VAL A 450 -11.57 14.76 -10.44
N ASN A 451 -10.57 13.93 -10.20
CA ASN A 451 -9.40 13.76 -11.04
C ASN A 451 -9.65 12.66 -12.09
N GLY A 452 -9.19 12.90 -13.32
CA GLY A 452 -9.48 12.06 -14.47
C GLY A 452 -8.95 12.64 -15.77
N TYR A 453 -9.39 12.07 -16.89
CA TYR A 453 -9.04 12.54 -18.22
C TYR A 453 -10.25 13.12 -18.95
N LEU A 454 -9.99 14.09 -19.82
CA LEU A 454 -10.98 14.74 -20.66
C LEU A 454 -10.62 14.52 -22.13
N GLY A 455 -11.56 14.01 -22.93
CA GLY A 455 -11.37 13.90 -24.37
C GLY A 455 -11.77 12.56 -24.97
N ALA A 456 -11.57 12.44 -26.27
CA ALA A 456 -11.86 11.24 -27.07
C ALA A 456 -10.57 10.68 -27.65
#